data_AF-A0A177G7F3-F1
#
_entry.id   AF-A0A177G7F3-F1
#
_cell.length_a   1.000
_cell.length_b   1.000
_cell.length_c   1.000
_cell.angle_alpha   90.00
_cell.angle_beta   90.00
_cell.angle_gamma   90.00
#
_symmetry.space_group_name_H-M   'P 1'
#
loop_
_entity.id
_entity.type
_entity.pdbx_description
1 polymer ?
#
loop_
_entity_poly.entity_id
_entity_poly.type
_entity_poly.pdbx_seq_one_letter_code
_entity_poly.pdbx_strand_id
1 'polypeptide(L)'
;MSEKFSSILKYVAGSVAYRIWRDLNPGNENNVNTNSSIKEFIEFFAFAISQNIIVEYDYKKNIPIFSGDLPIVVANRIFHDFYEKNSNVPEKSPSNSDDFVAYMIFKQGWAVLYQGTRLILPEI
;
A
#
# COMPACT_ATOMS: atom_id res chain seq x y z
N MET A 1 5.74 15.88 -5.29
CA MET A 1 5.21 14.52 -5.15
C MET A 1 6.34 13.48 -5.09
N SER A 2 7.35 13.53 -5.97
CA SER A 2 8.45 12.54 -5.98
C SER A 2 9.32 12.53 -4.71
N GLU A 3 9.65 13.67 -4.10
CA GLU A 3 10.54 13.69 -2.92
C GLU A 3 9.94 13.00 -1.70
N LYS A 4 8.65 13.24 -1.41
CA LYS A 4 7.92 12.57 -0.32
C LYS A 4 7.94 11.05 -0.53
N PHE A 5 7.54 10.58 -1.71
CA PHE A 5 7.51 9.14 -2.00
C PHE A 5 8.90 8.51 -1.95
N SER A 6 9.90 9.15 -2.56
CA SER A 6 11.29 8.68 -2.52
C SER A 6 11.81 8.55 -1.08
N SER A 7 11.46 9.48 -0.19
CA SER A 7 11.87 9.41 1.22
C SER A 7 11.24 8.24 1.99
N ILE A 8 10.07 7.77 1.55
CA ILE A 8 9.29 6.70 2.20
C ILE A 8 9.65 5.32 1.64
N LEU A 9 10.17 5.23 0.40
CA LEU A 9 10.53 3.96 -0.23
C LEU A 9 11.44 3.08 0.64
N LYS A 10 12.32 3.69 1.45
CA LYS A 10 13.21 2.96 2.37
C LYS A 10 12.49 2.19 3.48
N TYR A 11 11.23 2.50 3.76
CA TYR A 11 10.40 1.85 4.77
C TYR A 11 9.44 0.80 4.21
N VAL A 12 9.43 0.60 2.88
CA VAL A 12 8.51 -0.35 2.21
C VAL A 12 8.93 -1.80 2.41
N ALA A 13 10.23 -2.07 2.58
CA ALA A 13 10.76 -3.42 2.60
C ALA A 13 10.13 -4.29 3.70
N GLY A 14 9.35 -5.30 3.30
CA GLY A 14 8.65 -6.20 4.21
C GLY A 14 7.51 -5.56 5.02
N SER A 15 7.16 -4.30 4.74
CA SER A 15 6.13 -3.57 5.49
C SER A 15 4.72 -3.88 4.99
N VAL A 16 3.81 -4.04 5.95
CA VAL A 16 2.36 -4.05 5.71
C VAL A 16 1.85 -2.67 5.29
N ALA A 17 0.69 -2.63 4.64
CA ALA A 17 0.06 -1.41 4.15
C ALA A 17 -0.15 -0.37 5.27
N TYR A 18 -0.47 -0.80 6.50
CA TYR A 18 -0.66 0.10 7.64
C TYR A 18 0.60 0.90 8.00
N ARG A 19 1.80 0.29 7.96
CA ARG A 19 3.05 1.01 8.27
C ARG A 19 3.36 2.05 7.20
N ILE A 20 3.22 1.67 5.94
CA ILE A 20 3.38 2.57 4.78
C ILE A 20 2.38 3.74 4.87
N TRP A 21 1.13 3.46 5.25
CA TRP A 21 0.11 4.49 5.47
C TRP A 21 0.52 5.51 6.53
N ARG A 22 1.04 5.05 7.67
CA ARG A 22 1.51 5.93 8.74
C ARG A 22 2.69 6.79 8.30
N ASP A 23 3.62 6.23 7.52
CA ASP A 23 4.77 6.96 6.99
C ASP A 23 4.35 8.02 5.95
N LEU A 24 3.29 7.74 5.17
CA LEU A 24 2.71 8.70 4.22
C LEU A 24 1.90 9.80 4.89
N ASN A 25 1.31 9.53 6.05
CA ASN A 25 0.46 10.45 6.79
C ASN A 25 1.04 10.75 8.18
N PRO A 26 2.27 11.33 8.27
CA PRO A 26 2.88 11.63 9.55
C PRO A 26 2.17 12.85 10.18
N GLY A 27 1.36 12.65 11.22
CA GLY A 27 0.80 13.77 11.97
C GLY A 27 -0.55 13.54 12.64
N ASN A 28 -0.95 14.55 13.42
CA ASN A 28 -2.10 14.60 14.33
C ASN A 28 -3.40 14.07 13.71
N GLU A 29 -4.08 13.15 14.41
CA GLU A 29 -5.27 12.41 13.96
C GLU A 29 -6.40 13.30 13.39
N ASN A 30 -6.42 14.57 13.78
CA ASN A 30 -7.43 15.56 13.40
C ASN A 30 -7.23 16.21 12.01
N ASN A 31 -6.06 16.06 11.37
CA ASN A 31 -5.73 16.74 10.10
C ASN A 31 -5.67 15.82 8.87
N VAL A 32 -5.80 14.50 9.06
CA VAL A 32 -5.79 13.54 7.95
C VAL A 32 -7.19 13.48 7.34
N ASN A 33 -7.32 13.83 6.06
CA ASN A 33 -8.52 13.53 5.28
C ASN A 33 -8.32 12.15 4.64
N THR A 34 -8.90 11.12 5.25
CA THR A 34 -8.63 9.72 4.91
C THR A 34 -8.93 9.40 3.46
N ASN A 35 -10.02 9.94 2.90
CA ASN A 35 -10.37 9.72 1.49
C ASN A 35 -9.30 10.27 0.54
N SER A 36 -8.80 11.49 0.81
CA SER A 36 -7.70 12.05 0.01
C SER A 36 -6.39 11.29 0.20
N SER A 37 -6.11 10.83 1.42
CA SER A 37 -4.93 10.06 1.77
C SER A 37 -4.94 8.65 1.17
N ILE A 38 -6.11 8.02 0.99
CA ILE A 38 -6.23 6.74 0.26
C ILE A 38 -5.78 6.89 -1.19
N LYS A 39 -6.17 7.98 -1.84
CA LYS A 39 -5.73 8.26 -3.20
C LYS A 39 -4.20 8.41 -3.26
N GLU A 40 -3.63 9.20 -2.35
CA GLU A 40 -2.17 9.37 -2.26
C GLU A 40 -1.46 8.05 -1.96
N PHE A 41 -2.05 7.20 -1.13
CA PHE A 41 -1.54 5.88 -0.80
C PHE A 41 -1.51 4.93 -2.01
N ILE A 42 -2.57 4.91 -2.83
CA ILE A 42 -2.59 4.14 -4.08
C ILE A 42 -1.57 4.70 -5.08
N GLU A 43 -1.45 6.03 -5.19
CA GLU A 43 -0.44 6.70 -6.02
C GLU A 43 0.99 6.34 -5.57
N PHE A 44 1.24 6.21 -4.27
CA PHE A 44 2.51 5.73 -3.74
C PHE A 44 2.83 4.29 -4.19
N PHE A 45 1.85 3.39 -4.14
CA PHE A 45 2.04 2.02 -4.64
C PHE A 45 2.33 2.00 -6.14
N ALA A 46 1.61 2.81 -6.92
CA ALA A 46 1.87 2.96 -8.35
C ALA A 46 3.30 3.48 -8.59
N PHE A 47 3.75 4.45 -7.81
CA PHE A 47 5.12 4.94 -7.87
C PHE A 47 6.13 3.82 -7.53
N ALA A 48 5.94 3.08 -6.44
CA ALA A 48 6.85 2.00 -6.06
C ALA A 48 6.92 0.87 -7.10
N ILE A 49 5.81 0.55 -7.76
CA ILE A 49 5.77 -0.39 -8.89
C ILE A 49 6.57 0.16 -10.08
N SER A 50 6.42 1.46 -10.40
CA SER A 50 7.19 2.09 -11.48
C SER A 50 8.71 2.07 -11.23
N GLN A 51 9.12 2.00 -9.97
CA GLN A 51 10.52 1.92 -9.55
C GLN A 51 11.04 0.48 -9.41
N ASN A 52 10.25 -0.53 -9.79
CA ASN A 52 10.56 -1.95 -9.58
C ASN A 52 10.87 -2.30 -8.11
N ILE A 53 10.21 -1.63 -7.17
CA ILE A 53 10.35 -1.90 -5.73
C ILE A 53 9.23 -2.83 -5.26
N ILE A 54 8.02 -2.66 -5.79
CA ILE A 54 6.87 -3.50 -5.50
C ILE A 54 6.44 -4.21 -6.79
N VAL A 55 6.02 -5.47 -6.65
CA VAL A 55 5.33 -6.22 -7.70
C VAL A 55 4.01 -6.77 -7.16
N GLU A 56 3.03 -6.93 -8.05
CA GLU A 56 1.79 -7.66 -7.73
C GLU A 56 2.13 -9.13 -7.45
N TYR A 57 1.43 -9.73 -6.49
CA TYR A 57 1.72 -11.08 -6.02
C TYR A 57 0.44 -11.88 -5.78
N ASP A 58 0.34 -13.05 -6.41
CA ASP A 58 -0.73 -14.01 -6.19
C ASP A 58 -0.38 -14.90 -4.99
N TYR A 59 -0.94 -14.59 -3.82
CA TYR A 59 -0.70 -15.36 -2.58
C TYR A 59 -1.26 -16.78 -2.63
N LYS A 60 -2.27 -17.06 -3.47
CA LYS A 60 -2.84 -18.41 -3.59
C LYS A 60 -1.93 -19.32 -4.40
N LYS A 61 -1.29 -18.77 -5.44
CA LYS A 61 -0.37 -19.49 -6.32
C LYS A 61 1.09 -19.35 -5.91
N ASN A 62 1.40 -18.46 -4.96
CA ASN A 62 2.74 -18.14 -4.49
C ASN A 62 3.69 -17.69 -5.62
N ILE A 63 3.19 -16.80 -6.50
CA ILE A 63 3.94 -16.29 -7.67
C ILE A 63 3.78 -14.77 -7.85
N PRO A 64 4.81 -14.07 -8.34
CA PRO A 64 4.67 -12.69 -8.81
C PRO A 64 3.84 -12.63 -10.11
N ILE A 65 3.10 -11.52 -10.28
CA ILE A 65 2.34 -11.23 -11.51
C ILE A 65 3.05 -10.14 -12.30
N PHE A 66 3.30 -10.40 -13.59
CA PHE A 66 3.85 -9.44 -14.54
C PHE A 66 2.84 -9.23 -15.67
N SER A 67 2.04 -8.17 -15.60
CA SER A 67 0.88 -7.99 -16.49
C SER A 67 1.09 -7.03 -17.67
N GLY A 68 2.19 -6.26 -17.69
CA GLY A 68 2.41 -5.19 -18.68
C GLY A 68 1.49 -3.97 -18.52
N ASP A 69 0.61 -3.98 -17.52
CA ASP A 69 -0.29 -2.87 -17.22
C ASP A 69 0.47 -1.65 -16.68
N LEU A 70 -0.17 -0.47 -16.77
CA LEU A 70 0.35 0.74 -16.13
C LEU A 70 0.44 0.54 -14.60
N PRO A 71 1.46 1.10 -13.93
CA PRO A 71 1.64 0.93 -12.49
C PRO A 71 0.41 1.31 -11.65
N ILE A 72 -0.34 2.32 -12.07
CA ILE A 72 -1.58 2.74 -11.40
C ILE A 72 -2.70 1.70 -11.51
N VAL A 73 -2.77 0.97 -12.62
CA VAL A 73 -3.75 -0.13 -12.80
C VAL A 73 -3.39 -1.29 -11.88
N VAL A 74 -2.11 -1.63 -11.80
CA VAL A 74 -1.60 -2.67 -10.89
C VAL A 74 -1.88 -2.30 -9.42
N ALA A 75 -1.58 -1.06 -9.03
CA ALA A 75 -1.87 -0.56 -7.68
C ALA A 75 -3.36 -0.64 -7.33
N ASN A 76 -4.24 -0.20 -8.24
CA ASN A 76 -5.69 -0.33 -8.04
C ASN A 76 -6.14 -1.79 -7.94
N ARG A 77 -5.53 -2.71 -8.70
CA ARG A 77 -5.85 -4.14 -8.61
C ARG A 77 -5.42 -4.74 -7.27
N ILE A 78 -4.26 -4.35 -6.74
CA ILE A 78 -3.84 -4.76 -5.39
C ILE A 78 -4.91 -4.37 -4.38
N PHE A 79 -5.46 -3.15 -4.44
CA PHE A 79 -6.45 -2.63 -3.49
C PHE A 79 -7.91 -2.66 -3.99
N HIS A 80 -8.24 -3.51 -4.96
CA HIS A 80 -9.58 -3.50 -5.60
C HIS A 80 -10.73 -3.79 -4.62
N ASP A 81 -10.44 -4.55 -3.57
CA ASP A 81 -11.37 -4.96 -2.52
C ASP A 81 -11.51 -3.94 -1.39
N PHE A 82 -10.78 -2.81 -1.46
CA PHE A 82 -10.69 -1.85 -0.36
C PHE A 82 -12.07 -1.39 0.13
N TYR A 83 -12.92 -0.89 -0.77
CA TYR A 83 -14.25 -0.38 -0.42
C TYR A 83 -15.25 -1.49 -0.07
N GLU A 84 -15.04 -2.72 -0.54
CA GLU A 84 -15.86 -3.87 -0.13
C GLU A 84 -15.57 -4.24 1.32
N LYS A 85 -14.29 -4.22 1.73
CA LYS A 85 -13.85 -4.56 3.08
C LYS A 85 -13.91 -3.39 4.06
N ASN A 86 -14.06 -2.16 3.57
CA ASN A 86 -14.13 -0.93 4.37
C ASN A 86 -15.29 -0.06 3.90
N SER A 87 -16.52 -0.52 4.12
CA SER A 87 -17.72 0.22 3.73
C SER A 87 -17.89 1.54 4.48
N ASN A 88 -17.30 1.65 5.69
CA ASN A 88 -17.35 2.82 6.55
C ASN A 88 -15.94 3.40 6.78
N VAL A 89 -15.32 3.92 5.73
CA VAL A 89 -14.04 4.64 5.86
C VAL A 89 -14.25 5.90 6.72
N PRO A 90 -13.51 6.07 7.83
CA PRO A 90 -13.64 7.27 8.65
C PRO A 90 -13.15 8.49 7.87
N GLU A 91 -13.86 9.62 7.97
CA GLU A 91 -13.45 10.86 7.29
C GLU A 91 -12.10 11.39 7.79
N LYS A 92 -11.81 11.15 9.07
CA LYS A 92 -10.58 11.52 9.77
C LYS A 92 -9.67 10.32 9.98
N SER A 93 -8.48 10.57 10.52
CA SER A 93 -7.48 9.54 10.80
C SER A 93 -8.14 8.34 11.49
N PRO A 94 -7.96 7.12 10.95
CA PRO A 94 -8.56 5.92 11.50
C PRO A 94 -7.94 5.61 12.87
N SER A 95 -8.77 5.22 13.82
CA SER A 95 -8.35 4.73 15.12
C SER A 95 -7.76 3.32 14.99
N ASN A 96 -6.90 2.91 15.94
CA ASN A 96 -6.28 1.58 15.90
C ASN A 96 -7.29 0.42 15.98
N SER A 97 -8.54 0.67 16.37
CA SER A 97 -9.62 -0.32 16.43
C SER A 97 -10.52 -0.33 15.20
N ASP A 98 -10.29 0.53 14.21
CA ASP A 98 -11.16 0.64 13.03
C ASP A 98 -10.92 -0.51 12.05
N ASP A 99 -11.98 -0.95 11.36
CA ASP A 99 -11.91 -1.94 10.27
C ASP A 99 -10.87 -1.56 9.22
N PHE A 100 -10.69 -0.25 8.98
CA PHE A 100 -9.62 0.29 8.15
C PHE A 100 -8.23 -0.19 8.58
N VAL A 101 -7.91 -0.08 9.87
CA VAL A 101 -6.59 -0.48 10.38
C VAL A 101 -6.42 -1.99 10.26
N ALA A 102 -7.46 -2.76 10.59
CA ALA A 102 -7.44 -4.21 10.41
C ALA A 102 -7.20 -4.58 8.94
N TYR A 103 -7.94 -3.99 8.00
CA TYR A 103 -7.72 -4.18 6.58
C TYR A 103 -6.27 -3.88 6.19
N MET A 104 -5.74 -2.72 6.58
CA MET A 104 -4.38 -2.30 6.20
C MET A 104 -3.27 -3.16 6.81
N ILE A 105 -3.52 -3.80 7.96
CA ILE A 105 -2.58 -4.76 8.57
C ILE A 105 -2.59 -6.08 7.79
N PHE A 106 -3.77 -6.61 7.47
CA PHE A 106 -3.91 -7.93 6.85
C PHE A 106 -3.90 -7.90 5.31
N LYS A 107 -3.88 -6.72 4.70
CA LYS A 107 -3.93 -6.59 3.24
C LYS A 107 -2.73 -7.28 2.61
N GLN A 108 -3.02 -8.13 1.64
CA GLN A 108 -2.08 -8.83 0.79
C GLN A 108 -2.26 -8.41 -0.68
N GLY A 109 -1.44 -8.97 -1.56
CA GLY A 109 -1.51 -8.76 -3.02
C GLY A 109 -0.24 -8.18 -3.62
N TRP A 110 0.78 -7.92 -2.80
CA TRP A 110 2.08 -7.44 -3.29
C TRP A 110 3.26 -8.16 -2.62
N ALA A 111 4.41 -8.06 -3.28
CA ALA A 111 5.72 -8.42 -2.75
C ALA A 111 6.70 -7.29 -3.03
N VAL A 112 7.72 -7.16 -2.18
CA VAL A 112 8.83 -6.23 -2.39
C VAL A 112 9.94 -6.92 -3.15
N LEU A 113 10.39 -6.31 -4.24
CA LEU A 113 11.56 -6.74 -4.99
C LEU A 113 12.81 -6.10 -4.39
N TYR A 114 13.48 -6.82 -3.49
CA TYR A 114 14.69 -6.30 -2.85
C TYR A 114 15.87 -6.37 -3.82
N GLN A 115 16.41 -5.19 -4.16
CA GLN A 115 17.56 -5.03 -5.06
C GLN A 115 17.41 -5.80 -6.39
N GLY A 116 16.18 -6.02 -6.87
CA GLY A 116 15.95 -6.77 -8.11
C GLY A 116 16.14 -8.28 -8.02
N THR A 117 16.51 -8.84 -6.87
CA THR A 117 17.05 -10.22 -6.79
C THR A 117 16.24 -11.17 -5.91
N ARG A 118 15.40 -10.66 -5.00
CA ARG A 118 14.56 -11.49 -4.14
C ARG A 118 13.20 -10.85 -3.88
N LEU A 119 12.19 -11.69 -3.73
CA LEU A 119 10.86 -11.28 -3.30
C LEU A 119 10.78 -11.39 -1.78
N ILE A 120 10.36 -10.31 -1.14
CA ILE A 120 10.06 -10.24 0.29
C ILE A 120 8.56 -9.97 0.43
N LEU A 121 7.84 -10.88 1.09
CA LEU A 121 6.43 -10.68 1.40
C LEU A 121 6.30 -9.79 2.65
N PRO A 122 5.24 -8.96 2.76
CA PRO A 122 4.93 -8.25 3.98
C PRO A 122 4.75 -9.23 5.15
N GLU A 123 5.35 -8.90 6.30
CA GLU A 123 5.21 -9.67 7.53
C GLU A 123 4.06 -9.08 8.37
N ILE A 124 3.03 -9.89 8.64
CA ILE A 124 1.86 -9.53 9.47
C ILE A 124 2.21 -9.65 10.94
#